data_AF-A0A9P7C380-F1
#
_entry.id   AF-A0A9P7C380-F1
#
_cell.length_a   1.000
_cell.length_b   1.000
_cell.length_c   1.000
_cell.angle_alpha   90.00
_cell.angle_beta   90.00
_cell.angle_gamma   90.00
#
_symmetry.space_group_name_H-M   'P 1'
#
loop_
_entity.id
_entity.type
_entity.pdbx_description
1 polymer ?
#
loop_
_entity_poly.entity_id
_entity_poly.type
_entity_poly.pdbx_seq_one_letter_code
_entity_poly.pdbx_strand_id
1 'polypeptide(L)'
;MAVAYANRGGGGGAAAPAPTRSATLAAARPRPTPAAMLELHTLQALDATLAGASLRDVAEGLFGADAVAADWHADGDLRARVRRLVRRGDALMRGGYRRLAQLPPLEKGRFDGDAKRP
;
A
#
# COMPACT_ATOMS: atom_id res chain seq x y z
N MET A 1 -44.96 11.97 0.37
CA MET A 1 -44.10 12.38 1.50
C MET A 1 -43.07 13.36 0.97
N ALA A 2 -43.11 14.59 1.48
CA ALA A 2 -42.23 15.70 1.16
C ALA A 2 -41.54 16.14 2.46
N VAL A 3 -40.26 16.50 2.40
CA VAL A 3 -39.68 17.41 3.39
C VAL A 3 -38.79 18.39 2.64
N ALA A 4 -39.30 19.62 2.54
CA ALA A 4 -38.54 20.80 2.18
C ALA A 4 -37.70 21.24 3.38
N TYR A 5 -36.48 21.70 3.13
CA TYR A 5 -35.80 22.61 4.05
C TYR A 5 -35.54 23.91 3.32
N ALA A 6 -36.35 24.91 3.65
CA ALA A 6 -36.03 26.31 3.41
C ALA A 6 -35.05 26.75 4.50
N ASN A 7 -34.00 27.47 4.12
CA ASN A 7 -33.43 28.46 5.03
C ASN A 7 -33.20 29.77 4.26
N ARG A 8 -33.85 30.83 4.74
CA ARG A 8 -33.75 32.20 4.25
C ARG A 8 -33.40 33.10 5.43
N GLY A 9 -32.35 33.90 5.21
CA GLY A 9 -32.02 35.15 5.89
C GLY A 9 -30.62 35.53 5.39
N GLY A 10 -30.44 36.49 4.47
CA GLY A 10 -30.62 37.94 4.68
C GLY A 10 -29.56 38.42 5.67
N GLY A 11 -28.55 39.24 5.38
CA GLY A 11 -28.19 40.14 4.29
C GLY A 11 -27.04 41.02 4.84
N GLY A 12 -26.27 41.69 3.99
CA GLY A 12 -25.31 42.72 4.42
C GLY A 12 -23.91 42.56 3.83
N GLY A 13 -23.57 43.45 2.91
CA GLY A 13 -22.24 43.52 2.30
C GLY A 13 -21.18 44.03 3.27
N ALA A 14 -20.01 43.43 3.17
CA ALA A 14 -18.72 44.04 3.45
C ALA A 14 -17.71 43.38 2.52
N ALA A 15 -17.07 44.17 1.65
CA ALA A 15 -16.04 43.71 0.75
C ALA A 15 -14.90 43.09 1.57
N ALA A 16 -14.81 41.76 1.57
CA ALA A 16 -13.67 41.05 2.12
C ALA A 16 -12.45 41.32 1.23
N PRO A 17 -11.27 41.58 1.80
CA PRO A 17 -10.06 41.79 1.02
C PRO A 17 -9.86 40.57 0.11
N ALA A 18 -9.64 40.83 -1.18
CA ALA A 18 -9.30 39.80 -2.15
C ALA A 18 -8.28 38.85 -1.50
N PRO A 19 -8.46 37.52 -1.56
CA PRO A 19 -7.48 36.61 -1.00
C PRO A 19 -6.17 36.92 -1.72
N THR A 20 -5.26 37.60 -1.01
CA THR A 20 -3.87 37.68 -1.40
C THR A 20 -3.51 36.24 -1.62
N ARG A 21 -3.19 35.92 -2.87
CA ARG A 21 -2.73 34.62 -3.36
C ARG A 21 -1.38 34.37 -2.70
N SER A 22 -1.37 34.25 -1.38
CA SER A 22 -0.29 33.68 -0.61
C SER A 22 -0.16 32.31 -1.20
N ALA A 23 0.89 32.20 -2.01
CA ALA A 23 1.26 31.01 -2.70
C ALA A 23 1.04 29.84 -1.74
N THR A 24 0.11 28.97 -2.08
CA THR A 24 0.10 27.59 -1.58
C THR A 24 1.40 27.00 -2.08
N LEU A 25 2.51 27.32 -1.40
CA LEU A 25 3.80 26.68 -1.57
C LEU A 25 3.49 25.20 -1.48
N ALA A 26 3.66 24.50 -2.61
CA ALA A 26 3.38 23.07 -2.69
C ALA A 26 4.18 22.41 -1.57
N ALA A 27 3.47 21.98 -0.51
CA ALA A 27 4.10 21.34 0.63
C ALA A 27 4.64 19.99 0.16
N ALA A 28 5.93 19.96 -0.18
CA ALA A 28 6.59 18.75 -0.61
C ALA A 28 6.62 17.78 0.58
N ARG A 29 6.04 16.59 0.39
CA ARG A 29 6.12 15.51 1.38
C ARG A 29 7.53 14.92 1.38
N PRO A 30 8.02 14.46 2.55
CA PRO A 30 9.30 13.76 2.61
C PRO A 30 9.24 12.51 1.72
N ARG A 31 10.38 12.20 1.08
CA ARG A 31 10.50 10.98 0.28
C ARG A 31 10.30 9.75 1.17
N PRO A 32 9.55 8.73 0.72
CA PRO A 32 9.42 7.49 1.47
C PRO A 32 10.79 6.87 1.74
N THR A 33 10.96 6.32 2.94
CA THR A 33 12.18 5.58 3.28
C THR A 33 12.25 4.29 2.45
N PRO A 34 13.45 3.72 2.23
CA PRO A 34 13.57 2.42 1.57
C PRO A 34 12.75 1.31 2.25
N ALA A 35 12.63 1.36 3.58
CA ALA A 35 11.79 0.43 4.35
C ALA A 35 10.30 0.59 4.02
N ALA A 36 9.80 1.84 3.95
CA ALA A 36 8.41 2.11 3.57
C ALA A 36 8.13 1.65 2.12
N MET A 37 9.07 1.87 1.19
CA MET A 37 8.94 1.36 -0.18
C MET A 37 8.92 -0.17 -0.22
N LEU A 38 9.73 -0.85 0.60
CA LEU A 38 9.71 -2.30 0.70
C LEU A 38 8.36 -2.81 1.22
N GLU A 39 7.81 -2.17 2.25
CA GLU A 39 6.50 -2.51 2.82
C GLU A 39 5.38 -2.33 1.80
N LEU A 40 5.37 -1.20 1.07
CA LEU A 40 4.42 -0.94 0.00
C LEU A 40 4.49 -2.00 -1.11
N HIS A 41 5.69 -2.32 -1.63
CA HIS A 41 5.82 -3.35 -2.66
C HIS A 41 5.46 -4.74 -2.15
N THR A 42 5.65 -5.01 -0.85
CA THR A 42 5.24 -6.27 -0.24
C THR A 42 3.72 -6.41 -0.24
N LEU A 43 3.01 -5.34 0.13
CA LEU A 43 1.55 -5.31 0.11
C LEU A 43 1.00 -5.43 -1.31
N GLN A 44 1.55 -4.69 -2.28
CA GLN A 44 1.14 -4.81 -3.68
C GLN A 44 1.41 -6.20 -4.26
N ALA A 45 2.56 -6.81 -3.94
CA ALA A 45 2.85 -8.18 -4.35
C ALA A 45 1.85 -9.17 -3.73
N LEU A 46 1.54 -9.00 -2.44
CA LEU A 46 0.55 -9.82 -1.76
C LEU A 46 -0.82 -9.71 -2.43
N ASP A 47 -1.32 -8.50 -2.63
CA ASP A 47 -2.62 -8.22 -3.26
C ASP A 47 -2.71 -8.87 -4.65
N ALA A 48 -1.66 -8.69 -5.47
CA ALA A 48 -1.60 -9.29 -6.80
C ALA A 48 -1.58 -10.84 -6.74
N THR A 49 -0.81 -11.44 -5.82
CA THR A 49 -0.80 -12.90 -5.67
C THR A 49 -2.12 -13.47 -5.17
N LEU A 50 -2.83 -12.76 -4.29
CA LEU A 50 -4.17 -13.14 -3.84
C LEU A 50 -5.19 -13.02 -4.98
N ALA A 51 -4.98 -12.09 -5.91
CA ALA A 51 -5.73 -12.00 -7.16
C ALA A 51 -5.35 -13.06 -8.21
N GLY A 52 -4.42 -13.97 -7.90
CA GLY A 52 -4.00 -15.06 -8.78
C GLY A 52 -2.91 -14.70 -9.80
N ALA A 53 -2.28 -13.52 -9.67
CA ALA A 53 -1.20 -13.10 -10.56
C ALA A 53 0.02 -14.02 -10.45
N SER A 54 0.68 -14.30 -11.58
CA SER A 54 1.96 -15.02 -11.57
C SER A 54 3.08 -14.13 -11.05
N LEU A 55 4.22 -14.73 -10.66
CA LEU A 55 5.41 -13.95 -10.27
C LEU A 55 5.86 -12.97 -11.36
N ARG A 56 5.66 -13.32 -12.64
CA ARG A 56 6.03 -12.45 -13.75
C ARG A 56 5.08 -11.26 -13.84
N ASP A 57 3.77 -11.49 -13.74
CA ASP A 57 2.76 -10.42 -13.74
C ASP A 57 2.99 -9.44 -12.58
N VAL A 58 3.32 -9.96 -11.40
CA VAL A 58 3.71 -9.14 -10.24
C VAL A 58 4.95 -8.30 -10.56
N ALA A 59 5.95 -8.88 -11.23
CA ALA A 59 7.17 -8.16 -11.60
C ALA A 59 6.88 -7.05 -12.61
N GLU A 60 6.08 -7.33 -13.63
CA GLU A 60 5.70 -6.36 -14.67
C GLU A 60 4.88 -5.22 -14.07
N GLY A 61 3.96 -5.52 -13.14
CA GLY A 61 3.18 -4.50 -12.44
C GLY A 61 4.00 -3.61 -11.49
N LEU A 62 5.04 -4.15 -10.84
CA LEU A 62 5.85 -3.41 -9.87
C LEU A 62 7.06 -2.68 -10.47
N PHE A 63 7.70 -3.29 -11.46
CA PHE A 63 8.98 -2.83 -11.99
C PHE A 63 8.93 -2.47 -13.49
N GLY A 64 7.80 -2.72 -14.15
CA GLY A 64 7.59 -2.43 -15.56
C GLY A 64 8.01 -3.58 -16.48
N ALA A 65 7.35 -3.64 -17.64
CA ALA A 65 7.58 -4.68 -18.65
C ALA A 65 9.01 -4.66 -19.21
N ASP A 66 9.60 -3.47 -19.40
CA ASP A 66 10.96 -3.33 -19.94
C ASP A 66 12.01 -3.94 -19.00
N ALA A 67 11.85 -3.74 -17.68
CA ALA A 67 12.76 -4.31 -16.68
C ALA A 67 12.64 -5.85 -16.64
N VAL A 68 11.42 -6.37 -16.75
CA VAL A 68 11.18 -7.82 -16.81
C VAL A 68 11.71 -8.40 -18.12
N ALA A 69 11.55 -7.73 -19.25
CA ALA A 69 12.10 -8.17 -20.51
C ALA A 69 13.64 -8.27 -20.47
N ALA A 70 14.30 -7.35 -19.76
CA ALA A 70 15.75 -7.31 -19.63
C ALA A 70 16.34 -8.34 -18.65
N ASP A 71 15.67 -8.65 -17.54
CA ASP A 71 16.28 -9.36 -16.39
C ASP A 71 15.43 -10.54 -15.84
N TRP A 72 14.46 -11.06 -16.61
CA TRP A 72 13.61 -12.17 -16.14
C TRP A 72 14.12 -13.55 -16.56
N HIS A 73 14.95 -14.15 -15.70
CA HIS A 73 15.41 -15.53 -15.84
C HIS A 73 15.43 -16.28 -14.50
N ALA A 74 15.70 -17.59 -14.53
CA ALA A 74 15.55 -18.48 -13.37
C ALA A 74 16.32 -18.02 -12.13
N ASP A 75 17.57 -17.60 -12.33
CA ASP A 75 18.50 -17.14 -11.29
C ASP A 75 18.65 -15.61 -11.23
N GLY A 76 17.74 -14.86 -11.86
CA GLY A 76 17.80 -13.39 -11.94
C GLY A 76 17.46 -12.69 -10.63
N ASP A 77 18.13 -11.57 -10.37
CA ASP A 77 17.94 -10.77 -9.17
C ASP A 77 16.51 -10.22 -9.07
N LEU A 78 15.93 -9.80 -10.20
CA LEU A 78 14.53 -9.36 -10.27
C LEU A 78 13.56 -10.46 -9.83
N ARG A 79 13.70 -11.68 -10.37
CA ARG A 79 12.86 -12.83 -9.99
C ARG A 79 13.05 -13.19 -8.52
N ALA A 80 14.28 -13.18 -8.03
CA ALA A 80 14.59 -13.43 -6.62
C ALA A 80 13.96 -12.36 -5.70
N ARG A 81 14.00 -11.10 -6.10
CA ARG A 81 13.38 -9.97 -5.39
C ARG A 81 11.87 -10.13 -5.30
N VAL A 82 11.19 -10.45 -6.40
CA VAL A 82 9.73 -10.65 -6.41
C VAL A 82 9.34 -11.84 -5.53
N ARG A 83 10.06 -12.97 -5.62
CA ARG A 83 9.83 -14.13 -4.72
C ARG A 83 9.97 -13.75 -3.25
N ARG A 84 10.93 -12.88 -2.91
CA ARG A 84 11.10 -12.39 -1.53
C ARG A 84 9.94 -11.51 -1.09
N LEU A 85 9.41 -10.65 -1.97
CA LEU A 85 8.24 -9.83 -1.68
C LEU A 85 7.01 -10.70 -1.39
N VAL A 86 6.74 -11.69 -2.25
CA VAL A 86 5.60 -12.62 -2.06
C VAL A 86 5.71 -13.38 -0.74
N ARG A 87 6.86 -14.02 -0.46
CA ARG A 87 7.06 -14.73 0.81
C ARG A 87 6.92 -13.83 2.04
N ARG A 88 7.34 -12.57 1.91
CA ARG A 88 7.16 -11.59 2.98
C ARG A 88 5.68 -11.22 3.15
N GLY A 89 4.92 -11.08 2.07
CA GLY A 89 3.46 -10.92 2.09
C GLY A 89 2.77 -12.06 2.82
N ASP A 90 3.12 -13.31 2.50
CA ASP A 90 2.59 -14.49 3.19
C ASP A 90 2.89 -14.48 4.70
N ALA A 91 4.09 -14.01 5.08
CA ALA A 91 4.45 -13.83 6.48
C ALA A 91 3.64 -12.73 7.17
N LEU A 92 3.25 -11.67 6.44
CA LEU A 92 2.35 -10.65 6.97
C LEU A 92 0.97 -11.25 7.27
N MET A 93 0.41 -12.08 6.37
CA MET A 93 -0.87 -12.76 6.59
C MET A 93 -0.83 -13.70 7.81
N ARG A 94 0.31 -14.35 8.07
CA ARG A 94 0.53 -15.24 9.23
C ARG A 94 0.85 -14.47 10.54
N GLY A 95 0.26 -13.29 10.72
CA GLY A 95 0.39 -12.48 11.93
C GLY A 95 1.48 -11.40 11.89
N GLY A 96 2.33 -11.37 10.86
CA GLY A 96 3.36 -10.35 10.69
C GLY A 96 2.81 -8.94 10.45
N TYR A 97 1.57 -8.80 9.98
CA TYR A 97 0.89 -7.52 9.74
C TYR A 97 0.85 -6.61 10.98
N ARG A 98 0.88 -7.21 12.18
CA ARG A 98 0.85 -6.48 13.46
C ARG A 98 2.02 -5.52 13.60
N ARG A 99 3.19 -5.83 13.02
CA ARG A 99 4.33 -4.91 12.98
C ARG A 99 4.00 -3.64 12.20
N LEU A 100 3.30 -3.77 11.06
CA LEU A 100 2.90 -2.62 10.24
C LEU A 100 1.86 -1.76 10.97
N ALA A 101 0.96 -2.42 11.71
CA ALA A 101 -0.07 -1.78 12.52
C ALA A 101 0.43 -1.30 13.90
N GLN A 102 1.73 -1.45 14.21
CA GLN A 102 2.33 -1.11 15.51
C GLN A 102 1.60 -1.75 16.71
N LEU A 103 1.10 -2.97 16.53
CA LEU A 103 0.41 -3.75 17.53
C LEU A 103 1.39 -4.67 18.29
N PRO A 104 1.11 -5.01 19.57
CA PRO A 104 1.93 -5.97 20.31
C PRO A 104 1.94 -7.33 19.61
N PRO A 105 3.01 -8.15 19.75
CA PRO A 105 3.04 -9.50 19.19
C PRO A 105 1.84 -10.33 19.64
N LEU A 106 1.42 -11.30 18.82
CA LEU A 106 0.46 -12.30 19.28
C LEU A 106 1.12 -13.11 20.40
N GLU A 107 0.43 -13.23 21.53
CA GLU A 107 0.82 -14.20 22.56
C GLU A 107 0.87 -15.59 21.90
N LYS A 108 1.96 -16.33 22.13
CA LYS A 108 2.14 -17.71 21.64
C LYS A 108 1.03 -18.59 22.24
N GLY A 109 -0.09 -18.75 21.56
CA GLY A 109 -1.20 -19.48 22.16
C GLY A 109 -2.33 -19.93 21.25
N ARG A 110 -2.27 -19.73 19.93
CA ARG A 110 -3.39 -20.20 19.07
C ARG A 110 -3.05 -20.58 17.63
N PHE A 111 -1.88 -20.18 17.11
CA PHE A 111 -1.51 -20.40 15.70
C PHE A 111 -0.24 -21.22 15.49
N ASP A 112 0.28 -21.87 16.55
CA ASP A 112 1.31 -22.91 16.41
C ASP A 112 0.67 -24.21 15.86
N GLY A 113 0.00 -24.10 14.72
CA GLY A 113 -0.52 -25.21 13.93
C GLY A 113 0.53 -25.70 12.96
N ASP A 114 1.69 -26.09 13.47
CA ASP A 114 2.66 -26.90 12.72
C ASP A 114 2.23 -28.37 12.85
N ALA A 115 1.14 -28.72 12.19
CA ALA A 115 0.74 -30.11 12.02
C ALA A 115 1.18 -30.55 10.62
N LYS A 116 2.39 -31.13 10.57
CA LYS A 116 2.83 -32.09 9.56
C LYS A 116 1.62 -32.90 9.08
N ARG A 117 1.17 -32.65 7.85
CA ARG A 117 0.29 -33.59 7.13
C ARG A 117 1.20 -34.63 6.45
N PRO A 118 0.78 -35.92 6.45
CA PRO A 118 1.62 -37.06 6.06
C PRO A 118 2.09 -37.00 4.61
#